data_AF-A0A8S9UN99-F1
#
_entry.id   AF-A0A8S9UN99-F1
#
_cell.length_a   1.000
_cell.length_b   1.000
_cell.length_c   1.000
_cell.angle_alpha   90.00
_cell.angle_beta   90.00
_cell.angle_gamma   90.00
#
_symmetry.space_group_name_H-M   'P 1'
#
loop_
_entity.id
_entity.type
_entity.pdbx_description
1 polymer ?
#
loop_
_entity_poly.entity_id
_entity_poly.type
_entity_poly.pdbx_seq_one_letter_code
_entity_poly.pdbx_strand_id
1 'polypeptide(L)'
;MAEEARMSVELRESVQRTYDKSIQMRPANTQRAYTKRQKAFRDWCAAKGSAFSDLTRCTVTGENFISFLRSVSSEERSDAKILKIKTGHAKQ
;
A
#
# COMPACT_ATOMS: atom_id res chain seq x y z
N MET A 1 -27.97 -9.39 -18.79
CA MET A 1 -28.44 -8.99 -17.45
C MET A 1 -28.18 -10.04 -16.36
N ALA A 2 -28.90 -11.15 -16.26
CA ALA A 2 -28.69 -12.13 -15.16
C ALA A 2 -27.36 -12.91 -15.27
N GLU A 3 -26.96 -13.28 -16.48
CA GLU A 3 -25.74 -14.05 -16.74
C GLU A 3 -24.46 -13.21 -16.53
N GLU A 4 -24.46 -11.95 -16.94
CA GLU A 4 -23.35 -11.00 -16.71
C GLU A 4 -23.13 -10.73 -15.22
N ALA A 5 -24.23 -10.60 -14.46
CA ALA A 5 -24.16 -10.44 -13.02
C ALA A 5 -23.53 -11.68 -12.34
N ARG A 6 -23.89 -12.89 -12.79
CA ARG A 6 -23.30 -14.14 -12.30
C ARG A 6 -21.81 -14.26 -12.61
N MET A 7 -21.41 -14.02 -13.86
CA MET A 7 -19.99 -14.01 -14.24
C MET A 7 -19.17 -13.00 -13.43
N SER A 8 -19.75 -11.83 -13.11
CA SER A 8 -19.06 -10.81 -12.31
C SER A 8 -18.82 -11.25 -10.86
N VAL A 9 -19.74 -12.01 -10.27
CA VAL A 9 -19.61 -12.54 -8.91
C VAL A 9 -18.56 -13.65 -8.88
N GLU A 10 -18.63 -14.59 -9.83
CA GLU A 10 -17.66 -15.68 -9.93
C GLU A 10 -16.22 -15.17 -10.13
N LEU A 11 -16.06 -14.11 -10.92
CA LEU A 11 -14.75 -13.47 -11.10
C LEU A 11 -14.23 -12.88 -9.79
N ARG A 12 -15.07 -12.16 -9.04
CA ARG A 12 -14.68 -11.58 -7.73
C ARG A 12 -14.30 -12.67 -6.74
N GLU A 13 -15.06 -13.75 -6.66
CA GLU A 13 -14.77 -14.89 -5.79
C GLU A 13 -13.48 -15.62 -6.20
N SER A 14 -13.22 -15.77 -7.51
CA SER A 14 -11.99 -16.35 -8.03
C SER A 14 -10.76 -15.51 -7.66
N VAL A 15 -10.86 -14.18 -7.82
CA VAL A 15 -9.80 -13.24 -7.41
C VAL A 15 -9.57 -13.33 -5.91
N GLN A 16 -10.63 -13.36 -5.10
CA GLN A 16 -10.52 -13.45 -3.64
C GLN A 16 -9.84 -14.76 -3.21
N ARG A 17 -10.27 -15.91 -3.75
CA ARG A 17 -9.64 -17.21 -3.46
C ARG A 17 -8.16 -17.23 -3.81
N THR A 18 -7.79 -16.64 -4.94
CA THR A 18 -6.39 -16.53 -5.38
C THR A 18 -5.58 -15.67 -4.41
N TYR A 19 -6.16 -14.55 -3.98
CA TYR A 19 -5.52 -13.66 -3.00
C TYR A 19 -5.31 -14.38 -1.66
N ASP A 20 -6.33 -15.04 -1.12
CA ASP A 20 -6.26 -15.74 0.16
C ASP A 20 -5.23 -16.88 0.14
N LYS A 21 -5.22 -17.66 -0.94
CA LYS A 21 -4.19 -18.70 -1.15
C LYS A 21 -2.78 -18.09 -1.18
N SER A 22 -2.61 -16.94 -1.83
CA SER A 22 -1.31 -16.26 -1.87
C SER A 22 -0.84 -15.79 -0.48
N ILE A 23 -1.77 -15.40 0.40
CA ILE A 23 -1.45 -15.02 1.79
C ILE A 23 -0.97 -16.24 2.55
N GLN A 24 -1.68 -17.36 2.44
CA GLN A 24 -1.36 -18.60 3.16
C GLN A 24 0.00 -19.19 2.75
N MET A 25 0.40 -19.02 1.49
CA MET A 25 1.69 -19.50 0.98
C MET A 25 2.89 -18.64 1.39
N ARG A 26 2.68 -17.41 1.87
CA ARG A 26 3.78 -16.49 2.19
C ARG A 26 4.37 -16.78 3.57
N PRO A 27 5.70 -16.71 3.72
CA PRO A 27 6.33 -16.66 5.03
C PRO A 27 5.76 -15.54 5.89
N ALA A 28 5.56 -15.80 7.19
CA ALA A 28 4.92 -14.87 8.10
C ALA A 28 5.64 -13.51 8.20
N ASN A 29 6.97 -13.50 8.12
CA ASN A 29 7.76 -12.26 8.08
C ASN A 29 7.47 -11.42 6.83
N THR A 30 7.44 -12.06 5.65
CA THR A 30 7.12 -11.42 4.37
C THR A 30 5.70 -10.89 4.38
N GLN A 31 4.73 -11.69 4.85
CA GLN A 31 3.34 -11.25 4.94
C GLN A 31 3.19 -10.03 5.86
N ARG A 32 3.82 -10.02 7.05
CA ARG A 32 3.82 -8.84 7.94
C ARG A 32 4.40 -7.60 7.27
N ALA A 33 5.55 -7.74 6.60
CA ALA A 33 6.18 -6.64 5.89
C ALA A 33 5.29 -6.09 4.76
N TYR A 34 4.64 -6.99 4.02
CA TYR A 34 3.72 -6.62 2.93
C TYR A 34 2.48 -5.94 3.45
N THR A 35 1.83 -6.49 4.49
CA THR A 35 0.67 -5.86 5.13
C THR A 35 0.99 -4.45 5.61
N LYS A 36 2.16 -4.24 6.22
CA LYS A 36 2.61 -2.89 6.64
C LYS A 36 2.70 -1.93 5.44
N ARG A 37 3.36 -2.34 4.35
CA ARG A 37 3.53 -1.50 3.15
C ARG A 37 2.20 -1.25 2.42
N GLN A 38 1.34 -2.25 2.31
CA GLN A 38 0.01 -2.13 1.71
C GLN A 38 -0.88 -1.18 2.50
N LYS A 39 -0.83 -1.25 3.84
CA LYS A 39 -1.54 -0.29 4.70
C LYS A 39 -1.03 1.13 4.47
N ALA A 40 0.29 1.34 4.47
CA ALA A 40 0.86 2.66 4.23
C ALA A 40 0.45 3.24 2.87
N PHE A 41 0.42 2.42 1.81
CA PHE A 41 -0.04 2.85 0.49
C PHE A 41 -1.53 3.26 0.51
N ARG A 42 -2.39 2.45 1.14
CA ARG A 42 -3.82 2.78 1.27
C ARG A 42 -4.07 4.05 2.07
N ASP A 43 -3.36 4.23 3.17
CA ASP A 43 -3.46 5.42 4.02
C ASP A 43 -2.98 6.66 3.25
N TRP A 44 -1.88 6.53 2.47
CA TRP A 44 -1.39 7.58 1.59
C TRP A 44 -2.42 7.95 0.51
N CYS A 45 -3.04 6.96 -0.14
CA CYS A 45 -4.12 7.20 -1.10
C CYS A 45 -5.32 7.89 -0.46
N ALA A 46 -5.69 7.51 0.77
CA ALA A 46 -6.78 8.15 1.51
C ALA A 46 -6.45 9.61 1.86
N ALA A 47 -5.21 9.90 2.25
CA ALA A 47 -4.75 11.25 2.59
C ALA A 47 -4.67 12.19 1.37
N LYS A 48 -4.45 11.66 0.16
CA LYS A 48 -4.43 12.44 -1.09
C LYS A 48 -5.80 12.92 -1.55
N GLY A 49 -6.90 12.43 -0.95
CA GLY A 49 -8.24 12.94 -1.16
C GLY A 49 -8.70 12.88 -2.62
N SER A 50 -9.30 13.96 -3.11
CA SER A 50 -9.89 14.10 -4.46
C SER A 50 -8.88 14.10 -5.62
N ALA A 51 -7.58 14.05 -5.33
CA ALA A 51 -6.55 13.92 -6.37
C ALA A 51 -6.65 12.60 -7.14
N PHE A 52 -7.32 11.59 -6.55
CA PHE A 52 -7.63 10.33 -7.21
C PHE A 52 -9.14 10.14 -7.31
N SER A 53 -9.61 9.59 -8.43
CA SER A 53 -11.02 9.19 -8.57
C SER A 53 -11.39 8.21 -7.47
N ASP A 54 -12.58 8.36 -6.89
CA ASP A 54 -13.08 7.45 -5.85
C ASP A 54 -13.11 5.99 -6.30
N LEU A 55 -13.30 5.75 -7.60
CA LEU A 55 -13.28 4.42 -8.19
C LEU A 55 -11.86 3.81 -8.29
N THR A 56 -10.82 4.64 -8.40
CA THR A 56 -9.45 4.18 -8.68
C THR A 56 -8.44 4.53 -7.60
N ARG A 57 -8.86 5.24 -6.54
CA ARG A 57 -8.04 5.67 -5.40
C ARG A 57 -7.20 4.55 -4.79
N CYS A 58 -7.76 3.34 -4.69
CA CYS A 58 -7.07 2.18 -4.13
C CYS A 58 -6.46 1.26 -5.20
N THR A 59 -6.61 1.61 -6.48
CA THR A 59 -6.02 0.88 -7.59
C THR A 59 -4.55 1.25 -7.69
N VAL A 60 -3.69 0.22 -7.67
CA VAL A 60 -2.26 0.40 -7.86
C VAL A 60 -2.00 0.65 -9.35
N THR A 61 -1.95 1.92 -9.74
CA THR A 61 -1.41 2.33 -11.04
C THR A 61 0.08 2.62 -10.90
N GLY A 62 0.83 2.50 -12.01
CA GLY A 62 2.27 2.81 -12.01
C GLY A 62 2.56 4.23 -11.51
N GLU A 63 1.74 5.20 -11.92
CA GLU A 63 1.85 6.61 -11.53
C GLU A 63 1.63 6.83 -10.02
N ASN A 64 0.59 6.22 -9.46
CA ASN A 64 0.28 6.32 -8.03
C ASN A 64 1.36 5.65 -7.19
N PHE A 65 1.84 4.49 -7.65
CA PHE A 65 2.88 3.74 -6.96
C PHE A 65 4.21 4.48 -6.96
N ILE A 66 4.64 5.03 -8.10
CA ILE A 66 5.86 5.85 -8.20
C ILE A 66 5.75 7.09 -7.31
N SER A 67 4.60 7.75 -7.31
CA SER A 67 4.34 8.94 -6.47
C SER A 67 4.44 8.62 -4.98
N PHE A 68 3.86 7.49 -4.54
CA PHE A 68 4.00 6.99 -3.18
C PHE A 68 5.45 6.66 -2.82
N LEU A 69 6.18 5.95 -3.69
CA LEU A 69 7.58 5.61 -3.42
C LEU A 69 8.45 6.86 -3.24
N ARG A 70 8.20 7.91 -4.02
CA ARG A 70 8.90 9.19 -3.87
C ARG A 70 8.58 9.89 -2.55
N SER A 71 7.32 9.86 -2.08
CA SER A 71 6.97 10.49 -0.80
C SER A 71 7.56 9.74 0.39
N VAL A 72 7.46 8.40 0.40
CA VAL A 72 8.02 7.58 1.49
C VAL A 72 9.53 7.69 1.55
N SER A 73 10.21 7.71 0.39
CA SER A 73 11.67 7.91 0.32
C SER A 73 12.10 9.30 0.83
N SER A 74 11.22 10.29 0.76
CA SER A 74 11.45 11.64 1.29
C SER A 74 11.29 11.68 2.81
N GLU A 75 10.25 11.02 3.34
CA GLU A 75 9.97 10.91 4.78
C GLU A 75 11.05 10.10 5.52
N GLU A 76 11.48 8.95 4.98
CA GLU A 76 12.58 8.18 5.58
C GLU A 76 13.90 8.98 5.59
N ARG A 77 14.12 9.84 4.59
CA ARG A 77 15.26 10.76 4.58
C ARG A 77 15.14 11.87 5.63
N SER A 78 13.95 12.41 5.90
CA SER A 78 13.77 13.39 6.97
C SER A 78 13.91 12.77 8.35
N ASP A 79 13.38 11.57 8.58
CA ASP A 79 13.49 10.87 9.85
C ASP A 79 14.94 10.48 10.17
N ALA A 80 15.69 10.06 9.14
CA ALA A 80 17.13 9.81 9.27
C ALA A 80 17.93 11.07 9.62
N LYS A 81 17.51 12.25 9.13
CA LYS A 81 18.12 13.54 9.51
C LYS A 81 17.79 13.91 10.95
N ILE A 82 16.54 13.76 11.38
CA ILE A 82 16.11 14.05 12.76
C ILE A 82 16.84 13.15 13.77
N LEU A 83 17.01 11.85 13.44
CA LEU A 83 17.73 10.91 14.30
C LEU A 83 19.22 11.28 14.47
N LYS A 84 19.88 11.75 13.41
CA LYS A 84 21.27 12.26 13.47
C LYS A 84 21.37 13.54 14.32
N ILE A 85 20.39 14.43 14.25
CA ILE A 85 20.37 15.66 15.06
C ILE A 85 20.22 15.32 16.55
N LYS A 86 19.31 14.40 16.90
CA LYS A 86 19.08 13.97 18.30
C LYS A 86 20.28 13.23 18.91
N THR A 87 20.99 12.44 18.11
CA THR A 87 22.21 11.74 18.57
C THR A 87 23.45 12.64 18.60
N GLY A 88 23.48 13.72 17.80
CA GLY A 88 24.54 14.74 17.84
C GLY A 88 24.48 15.67 19.06
N HIS A 89 23.29 15.91 19.63
CA HIS A 89 23.13 16.75 20.83
C HIS A 89 23.33 16.02 22.17
N ALA A 90 23.48 14.69 22.17
CA ALA A 90 23.70 13.90 23.39
C ALA A 90 25.20 13.73 23.74
N LYS A 91 26.10 14.38 23.00
CA LYS A 91 27.55 14.41 23.27
C LYS A 91 28.08 15.85 23.18
N GLN A 92 27.71 16.68 24.14
CA GLN A 92 28.47 17.87 24.52
C GLN A 92 28.29 18.13 26.01
#